data_AF-A0A7Y1UTZ2-F1
#
_entry.id   AF-A0A7Y1UTZ2-F1
#
_cell.length_a   1.000
_cell.length_b   1.000
_cell.length_c   1.000
_cell.angle_alpha   90.00
_cell.angle_beta   90.00
_cell.angle_gamma   90.00
#
_symmetry.space_group_name_H-M   'P 1'
#
loop_
_entity.id
_entity.type
_entity.pdbx_description
1 polymer ?
#
loop_
_entity_poly.entity_id
_entity_poly.type
_entity_poly.pdbx_seq_one_letter_code
_entity_poly.pdbx_strand_id
1 'polypeptide(L)'
;MNSPLRAPRLRTQVEGGHRQATWLELFYDLVFVVAVGQLGHRLLEHHDSAGVWAFIGLFIPLWWTWASATFYADRYDTDDIGQRVLAVGQMISIMLMAAAIGADDSLTAFAVAFVLAKSVLMGMYYRAYR
;
A
#
# COMPACT_ATOMS: atom_id res chain seq x y z
N MET A 1 -18.61 10.46 -23.64
CA MET A 1 -18.02 9.12 -23.85
C MET A 1 -16.70 9.09 -23.10
N ASN A 2 -16.71 8.59 -21.87
CA ASN A 2 -15.57 8.69 -20.96
C ASN A 2 -14.56 7.60 -21.32
N SER A 3 -13.40 8.00 -21.85
CA SER A 3 -12.35 7.04 -22.19
C SER A 3 -11.82 6.37 -20.92
N PRO A 4 -11.75 5.03 -20.85
CA PRO A 4 -11.35 4.28 -19.65
C PRO A 4 -9.88 4.47 -19.22
N LEU A 5 -9.09 5.22 -20.00
CA LEU A 5 -7.65 5.43 -19.83
C LEU A 5 -7.33 6.93 -19.92
N ARG A 6 -7.76 7.72 -18.92
CA ARG A 6 -7.39 9.14 -18.86
C ARG A 6 -6.00 9.25 -18.23
N ALA A 7 -5.19 10.19 -18.72
CA ALA A 7 -3.90 10.49 -18.11
C ALA A 7 -4.11 11.07 -16.69
N PRO A 8 -3.32 10.62 -15.70
CA PRO A 8 -3.44 11.11 -14.33
C PRO A 8 -3.22 12.61 -14.22
N ARG A 9 -4.12 13.34 -13.56
CA ARG A 9 -3.99 14.80 -13.37
C ARG A 9 -3.39 15.14 -12.01
N LEU A 10 -2.42 16.07 -12.01
CA LEU A 10 -1.85 16.62 -10.79
C LEU A 10 -2.86 17.50 -10.06
N ARG A 11 -3.01 17.29 -8.76
CA ARG A 11 -3.86 18.14 -7.90
C ARG A 11 -3.24 19.52 -7.72
N THR A 12 -3.94 20.58 -8.13
CA THR A 12 -3.62 21.97 -7.79
C THR A 12 -4.56 22.46 -6.69
N GLN A 13 -4.06 23.26 -5.75
CA GLN A 13 -4.77 23.63 -4.52
C GLN A 13 -6.10 24.41 -4.69
N VAL A 14 -6.48 24.74 -5.92
CA VAL A 14 -7.58 25.68 -6.23
C VAL A 14 -8.96 24.98 -6.28
N GLU A 15 -9.02 23.66 -6.43
CA GLU A 15 -10.28 22.89 -6.45
C GLU A 15 -10.67 22.42 -5.03
N GLY A 16 -11.11 23.36 -4.19
CA GLY A 16 -11.47 23.16 -2.78
C GLY A 16 -12.82 22.44 -2.54
N GLY A 17 -13.00 21.23 -3.07
CA GLY A 17 -14.10 20.34 -2.70
C GLY A 17 -13.69 19.33 -1.63
N HIS A 18 -14.57 19.05 -0.66
CA HIS A 18 -14.34 18.00 0.35
C HIS A 18 -14.43 16.62 -0.33
N ARG A 19 -13.28 16.05 -0.73
CA ARG A 19 -13.21 14.73 -1.37
C ARG A 19 -13.53 13.66 -0.32
N GLN A 20 -14.64 12.95 -0.50
CA GLN A 20 -14.93 11.78 0.33
C GLN A 20 -14.04 10.62 -0.11
N ALA A 21 -13.48 9.90 0.87
CA ALA A 21 -12.73 8.69 0.61
C ALA A 21 -13.61 7.67 -0.11
N THR A 22 -13.07 6.99 -1.11
CA THR A 22 -13.81 5.95 -1.81
C THR A 22 -13.90 4.70 -0.92
N TRP A 23 -14.93 3.87 -1.14
CA TRP A 23 -15.07 2.58 -0.43
C TRP A 23 -13.82 1.69 -0.56
N LEU A 24 -13.13 1.80 -1.69
CA LEU A 24 -11.94 1.01 -1.98
C LEU A 24 -10.72 1.52 -1.19
N GLU A 25 -10.59 2.83 -1.02
CA GLU A 25 -9.56 3.43 -0.14
C GLU A 25 -9.75 3.02 1.31
N LEU A 26 -11.01 3.03 1.80
CA LEU A 26 -11.32 2.56 3.14
C LEU A 26 -11.00 1.06 3.33
N PHE A 27 -11.30 0.24 2.32
CA PHE A 27 -10.96 -1.18 2.37
C PHE A 27 -9.45 -1.42 2.33
N TYR A 28 -8.71 -0.63 1.55
CA TYR A 28 -7.26 -0.63 1.53
C TYR A 28 -6.66 -0.31 2.91
N ASP A 29 -7.17 0.73 3.58
CA ASP A 29 -6.73 1.07 4.94
C ASP A 29 -7.02 -0.06 5.94
N LEU A 30 -8.16 -0.75 5.80
CA LEU A 30 -8.47 -1.92 6.64
C LEU A 30 -7.47 -3.06 6.42
N VAL A 31 -7.10 -3.37 5.18
CA VAL A 31 -6.09 -4.38 4.85
C VAL A 31 -4.73 -4.04 5.48
N PHE A 32 -4.34 -2.76 5.43
CA PHE A 32 -3.12 -2.29 6.08
C PHE A 32 -3.19 -2.44 7.61
N VAL A 33 -4.30 -2.06 8.24
CA VAL A 33 -4.49 -2.21 9.70
C VAL A 33 -4.42 -3.68 10.12
N VAL A 34 -4.98 -4.60 9.34
CA VAL A 34 -4.88 -6.04 9.60
C VAL A 34 -3.42 -6.51 9.54
N ALA A 35 -2.64 -6.04 8.55
CA ALA A 35 -1.22 -6.37 8.44
C ALA A 35 -0.39 -5.84 9.63
N VAL A 36 -0.68 -4.62 10.09
CA VAL A 36 -0.07 -4.05 11.31
C VAL A 36 -0.47 -4.86 12.54
N GLY A 37 -1.73 -5.31 12.61
CA GLY A 37 -2.21 -6.19 13.68
C GLY A 37 -1.45 -7.52 13.75
N GLN A 38 -1.17 -8.16 12.60
CA GLN A 38 -0.35 -9.37 12.54
C GLN A 38 1.07 -9.13 13.06
N LEU A 39 1.68 -8.00 12.66
CA LEU A 39 3.00 -7.65 13.14
C LEU A 39 3.01 -7.34 14.65
N GLY A 40 1.94 -6.74 15.17
CA GLY A 40 1.74 -6.53 16.60
C GLY A 40 1.56 -7.84 17.38
N HIS A 41 0.85 -8.82 16.82
CA HIS A 41 0.70 -10.14 17.44
C HIS A 41 2.04 -10.85 17.60
N ARG A 42 2.85 -10.85 16.55
CA ARG A 42 4.23 -11.36 16.57
C ARG A 42 5.10 -10.68 17.65
N LEU A 43 4.96 -9.38 17.82
CA LEU A 43 5.69 -8.64 18.87
C LEU A 43 5.27 -9.06 20.29
N LEU A 44 4.01 -9.43 20.50
CA LEU A 44 3.56 -9.96 21.79
C LEU A 44 4.18 -11.34 22.07
N GLU A 45 4.35 -12.18 21.06
CA GLU A 45 5.03 -13.48 21.17
C GLU A 45 6.54 -13.31 21.42
N HIS A 46 7.16 -12.29 20.80
CA HIS A 46 8.58 -11.97 20.90
C HIS A 46 8.80 -10.55 21.44
N HIS A 47 8.57 -10.36 22.74
CA HIS A 47 8.61 -9.06 23.42
C HIS A 47 10.00 -8.69 23.97
N ASP A 48 11.03 -9.43 23.56
CA ASP A 48 12.42 -9.14 23.90
C ASP A 48 13.01 -8.07 22.97
N SER A 49 14.22 -7.58 23.29
CA SER A 49 14.87 -6.54 22.49
C SER A 49 15.04 -6.93 21.01
N ALA A 50 15.29 -8.21 20.71
CA ALA A 50 15.42 -8.70 19.34
C ALA A 50 14.08 -8.63 18.60
N GLY A 51 12.98 -9.05 19.24
CA GLY A 51 11.65 -8.95 18.67
C GLY A 51 11.21 -7.51 18.39
N VAL A 52 11.58 -6.54 19.23
CA VAL A 52 11.34 -5.12 18.94
C VAL A 52 12.08 -4.66 17.68
N TRP A 53 13.35 -5.03 17.51
CA TRP A 53 14.11 -4.67 16.31
C TRP A 53 13.56 -5.35 15.05
N ALA A 54 13.13 -6.62 15.16
CA ALA A 54 12.46 -7.32 14.07
C ALA A 54 11.14 -6.64 13.68
N PHE A 55 10.33 -6.24 14.68
CA PHE A 55 9.11 -5.47 14.46
C PHE A 55 9.40 -4.18 13.68
N ILE A 56 10.37 -3.38 14.13
CA ILE A 56 10.74 -2.12 13.46
C ILE A 56 11.18 -2.40 12.01
N GLY A 57 12.02 -3.41 11.81
CA GLY A 57 12.55 -3.78 10.49
C GLY A 57 11.47 -4.22 9.50
N LEU A 58 10.41 -4.87 9.97
CA LEU A 58 9.27 -5.29 9.14
C LEU A 58 8.21 -4.19 9.00
N PHE A 59 8.03 -3.37 10.04
CA PHE A 59 7.07 -2.27 10.05
C PHE A 59 7.45 -1.20 9.04
N ILE A 60 8.74 -0.84 8.93
CA ILE A 60 9.19 0.23 8.03
C ILE A 60 8.83 -0.04 6.56
N PRO A 61 9.15 -1.21 5.95
CA PRO A 61 8.74 -1.52 4.58
C PRO A 61 7.22 -1.59 4.40
N LEU A 62 6.49 -2.12 5.38
CA LEU A 62 5.04 -2.19 5.36
C LEU A 62 4.42 -0.79 5.34
N TRP A 63 4.85 0.06 6.26
CA TRP A 63 4.45 1.46 6.34
C TRP A 63 4.85 2.25 5.08
N TRP A 64 6.06 2.03 4.57
CA TRP A 64 6.53 2.69 3.35
C TRP A 64 5.74 2.28 2.11
N THR A 65 5.21 1.06 2.08
CA THR A 65 4.28 0.61 1.03
C THR A 65 3.01 1.45 1.08
N TRP A 66 2.39 1.54 2.27
CA TRP A 66 1.19 2.35 2.49
C TRP A 66 1.40 3.83 2.15
N ALA A 67 2.42 4.45 2.73
CA ALA A 67 2.69 5.87 2.55
C ALA A 67 2.91 6.23 1.06
N SER A 68 3.63 5.40 0.32
CA SER A 68 3.90 5.64 -1.11
C SER A 68 2.65 5.56 -1.98
N ALA A 69 1.71 4.65 -1.67
CA ALA A 69 0.43 4.56 -2.37
C ALA A 69 -0.47 5.76 -2.03
N THR A 70 -0.52 6.17 -0.76
CA THR A 70 -1.26 7.35 -0.31
C THR A 70 -0.73 8.63 -0.97
N PHE A 71 0.59 8.81 -1.04
CA PHE A 71 1.18 9.96 -1.74
C PHE A 71 0.88 9.95 -3.24
N TYR A 72 0.86 8.78 -3.89
CA TYR A 72 0.44 8.69 -5.28
C TYR A 72 -1.03 9.09 -5.45
N ALA A 73 -1.92 8.57 -4.59
CA ALA A 73 -3.35 8.87 -4.61
C ALA A 73 -3.65 10.36 -4.37
N ASP A 74 -2.96 11.00 -3.44
CA ASP A 74 -3.13 12.44 -3.18
C ASP A 74 -2.62 13.31 -4.35
N ARG A 75 -1.55 12.86 -5.03
CA ARG A 75 -0.98 13.58 -6.16
C ARG A 75 -1.78 13.42 -7.45
N TYR A 76 -2.38 12.26 -7.66
CA TYR A 76 -3.07 11.88 -8.90
C TYR A 76 -4.51 11.45 -8.62
N ASP A 77 -5.43 12.41 -8.64
CA ASP A 77 -6.86 12.14 -8.44
C ASP A 77 -7.52 11.80 -9.78
N THR A 78 -7.37 10.55 -10.20
CA THR A 78 -8.03 10.05 -11.42
C THR A 78 -8.82 8.84 -10.99
N ASP A 79 -10.12 9.01 -10.79
CA ASP A 79 -11.07 7.95 -10.43
C ASP A 79 -11.30 7.00 -11.63
N ASP A 80 -10.20 6.43 -12.14
CA ASP A 80 -10.12 5.59 -13.32
C ASP A 80 -9.69 4.15 -12.98
N ILE A 81 -9.64 3.31 -14.00
CA ILE A 81 -9.27 1.90 -13.87
C ILE A 81 -7.84 1.75 -13.34
N GLY A 82 -6.95 2.72 -13.60
CA GLY A 82 -5.58 2.72 -13.09
C GLY A 82 -5.55 2.76 -11.56
N GLN A 83 -6.30 3.70 -10.96
CA GLN A 83 -6.35 3.82 -9.49
C GLN A 83 -6.89 2.54 -8.83
N ARG A 84 -7.88 1.89 -9.44
CA ARG A 84 -8.42 0.61 -8.96
C ARG A 84 -7.39 -0.52 -9.04
N VAL A 85 -6.66 -0.62 -10.14
CA VAL A 85 -5.59 -1.61 -10.30
C VAL A 85 -4.46 -1.36 -9.31
N LEU A 86 -4.09 -0.10 -9.06
CA LEU A 86 -3.08 0.25 -8.07
C LEU A 86 -3.50 -0.28 -6.71
N ALA A 87 -4.69 0.11 -6.26
CA ALA A 87 -5.15 -0.24 -4.93
C ALA A 87 -5.33 -1.75 -4.76
N VAL A 88 -5.89 -2.47 -5.74
CA VAL A 88 -5.95 -3.95 -5.70
C VAL A 88 -4.56 -4.58 -5.65
N GLY A 89 -3.62 -4.10 -6.47
CA GLY A 89 -2.24 -4.58 -6.46
C GLY A 89 -1.52 -4.32 -5.12
N GLN A 90 -1.75 -3.16 -4.51
CA GLN A 90 -1.20 -2.84 -3.18
C GLN A 90 -1.85 -3.72 -2.11
N MET A 91 -3.17 -3.93 -2.13
CA MET A 91 -3.85 -4.83 -1.19
C MET A 91 -3.30 -6.25 -1.25
N ILE A 92 -3.15 -6.83 -2.44
CA ILE A 92 -2.56 -8.16 -2.62
C ILE A 92 -1.16 -8.20 -2.03
N SER A 93 -0.33 -7.19 -2.32
CA SER A 93 1.05 -7.14 -1.82
C SER A 93 1.11 -7.05 -0.29
N ILE A 94 0.27 -6.21 0.32
CA ILE A 94 0.19 -6.06 1.79
C ILE A 94 -0.32 -7.35 2.45
N MET A 95 -1.32 -8.02 1.86
CA MET A 95 -1.80 -9.31 2.36
C MET A 95 -0.71 -10.39 2.30
N LEU A 96 0.09 -10.43 1.23
CA LEU A 96 1.22 -11.34 1.12
C LEU A 96 2.33 -11.03 2.14
N MET A 97 2.62 -9.75 2.40
CA MET A 97 3.54 -9.34 3.46
C MET A 97 3.03 -9.80 4.83
N ALA A 98 1.74 -9.61 5.12
CA ALA A 98 1.12 -10.07 6.37
C ALA A 98 1.16 -11.59 6.52
N ALA A 99 0.88 -12.33 5.43
CA ALA A 99 0.96 -13.78 5.41
C ALA A 99 2.39 -14.28 5.64
N ALA A 100 3.40 -13.63 5.05
CA ALA A 100 4.80 -13.96 5.27
C ALA A 100 5.23 -13.76 6.74
N ILE A 101 4.65 -12.77 7.43
CA ILE A 101 4.89 -12.53 8.86
C ILE A 101 4.24 -13.61 9.73
N GLY A 102 3.00 -14.02 9.41
CA GLY A 102 2.20 -14.88 10.28
C GLY A 102 2.27 -16.39 10.00
N ALA A 103 2.55 -16.82 8.77
CA ALA A 103 2.53 -18.24 8.40
C ALA A 103 3.91 -18.92 8.53
N ASP A 104 4.93 -18.34 7.89
CA ASP A 104 6.24 -18.99 7.72
C ASP A 104 7.42 -18.18 8.27
N ASP A 105 7.17 -16.98 8.79
CA ASP A 105 8.21 -16.01 9.18
C ASP A 105 9.28 -15.80 8.07
N SER A 106 8.81 -15.82 6.83
CA SER A 106 9.70 -15.84 5.67
C SER A 106 10.08 -14.42 5.25
N LEU A 107 11.29 -14.00 5.62
CA LEU A 107 11.84 -12.71 5.19
C LEU A 107 11.94 -12.59 3.66
N THR A 108 12.20 -13.70 2.96
CA THR A 108 12.27 -13.72 1.50
C THR A 108 10.89 -13.51 0.88
N ALA A 109 9.86 -14.19 1.35
CA ALA A 109 8.49 -13.98 0.88
C ALA A 109 8.01 -12.55 1.16
N PHE A 110 8.33 -12.01 2.34
CA PHE A 110 8.05 -10.62 2.70
C PHE A 110 8.73 -9.64 1.74
N ALA A 111 10.02 -9.84 1.45
CA ALA A 111 10.78 -8.99 0.54
C ALA A 111 10.23 -9.06 -0.90
N VAL A 112 9.86 -10.25 -1.39
CA VAL A 112 9.23 -10.42 -2.72
C VAL A 112 7.90 -9.68 -2.79
N ALA A 113 7.06 -9.79 -1.77
CA ALA A 113 5.78 -9.07 -1.71
C ALA A 113 5.98 -7.56 -1.65
N PHE A 114 6.99 -7.07 -0.92
CA PHE A 114 7.35 -5.67 -0.91
C PHE A 114 7.83 -5.17 -2.29
N VAL A 115 8.68 -5.93 -2.97
CA VAL A 115 9.14 -5.61 -4.33
C VAL A 115 7.98 -5.61 -5.31
N LEU A 116 7.03 -6.52 -5.18
CA LEU A 116 5.79 -6.53 -5.96
C LEU A 116 5.01 -5.22 -5.75
N ALA A 117 4.82 -4.79 -4.50
CA ALA A 117 4.14 -3.54 -4.18
C ALA A 117 4.81 -2.34 -4.86
N LYS A 118 6.15 -2.27 -4.82
CA LYS A 118 6.92 -1.21 -5.46
C LYS A 118 6.88 -1.28 -6.99
N SER A 119 6.86 -2.47 -7.56
CA SER A 119 6.74 -2.68 -9.01
C SER A 119 5.40 -2.19 -9.55
N VAL A 120 4.30 -2.50 -8.84
CA VAL A 120 2.96 -2.00 -9.17
C VAL A 120 2.93 -0.47 -9.14
N LEU A 121 3.47 0.13 -8.08
CA LEU A 121 3.51 1.59 -7.94
C LEU A 121 4.38 2.25 -9.02
N MET A 122 5.54 1.67 -9.31
CA MET A 122 6.45 2.17 -10.34
C MET A 122 5.81 2.10 -11.74
N GLY A 123 5.07 1.03 -12.03
CA GLY A 123 4.27 0.91 -13.26
C GLY A 123 3.22 2.02 -13.38
N MET A 124 2.58 2.42 -12.28
CA MET A 124 1.63 3.52 -12.27
C MET A 124 2.30 4.88 -12.48
N TYR A 125 3.43 5.16 -11.83
CA TYR A 125 4.20 6.37 -12.09
C TYR A 125 4.67 6.45 -13.56
N TYR A 126 5.09 5.33 -14.14
CA TYR A 126 5.46 5.27 -15.56
C TYR A 126 4.26 5.61 -16.47
N ARG A 127 3.08 5.06 -16.17
CA ARG A 127 1.85 5.40 -16.88
C ARG A 127 1.46 6.88 -16.70
N ALA A 128 1.70 7.47 -15.54
CA ALA A 128 1.40 8.88 -15.28
C ALA A 128 2.34 9.85 -16.01
N TYR A 129 3.55 9.40 -16.38
CA TYR A 129 4.53 10.21 -17.10
C TYR A 129 4.33 10.20 -18.63
N ARG A 130 3.58 9.23 -19.16
CA ARG A 130 3.21 9.13 -20.58
C ARG A 130 1.93 9.89 -20.89
#